data_AF-A0A7C6KDA6-F1
#
_entry.id   AF-A0A7C6KDA6-F1
#
_cell.length_a   1.000
_cell.length_b   1.000
_cell.length_c   1.000
_cell.angle_alpha   90.00
_cell.angle_beta   90.00
_cell.angle_gamma   90.00
#
_symmetry.space_group_name_H-M   'P 1'
#
loop_
_entity.id
_entity.type
_entity.pdbx_description
1 polymer ?
#
loop_
_entity_poly.entity_id
_entity_poly.type
_entity_poly.pdbx_seq_one_letter_code
_entity_poly.pdbx_strand_id
1 'polypeptide(L)'
;MDNLIKDTATLELFCWLDPGTELPGWDILNGSPFGASLAAPQGGAPEAGDQLMSVQNYFAEYHLEYFRQRRYSHFPSRLHALLQFATRTDAMTFRHKHPSRVFGKNLSCSRTKGAYICSFHDASWLDYLRLPHSLSLSTLDEVADYYWSGKTVEEVGLTFMDQPWREPPVIEALYQGVLEPEWGHEQSGWLPGFR
;
A
#
# COMPACT_ATOMS: atom_id res chain seq x y z
N MET A 1 -6.94 15.46 -12.02
CA MET A 1 -6.03 16.09 -11.05
C MET A 1 -4.69 15.45 -11.26
N ASP A 2 -3.59 16.20 -11.18
CA ASP A 2 -2.27 15.60 -11.14
C ASP A 2 -2.15 14.85 -9.81
N ASN A 3 -1.91 13.53 -9.84
CA ASN A 3 -1.75 12.70 -8.64
C ASN A 3 -0.30 12.69 -8.15
N LEU A 4 0.55 13.59 -8.67
CA LEU A 4 1.88 13.92 -8.17
C LEU A 4 1.89 15.29 -7.51
N ILE A 5 2.52 15.38 -6.35
CA ILE A 5 2.85 16.65 -5.71
C ILE A 5 4.35 16.71 -5.39
N LYS A 6 4.91 17.91 -5.57
CA LYS A 6 6.28 18.26 -5.20
C LYS A 6 6.19 19.57 -4.44
N ASP A 7 6.30 19.50 -3.13
CA ASP A 7 5.99 20.65 -2.27
C ASP A 7 6.79 20.59 -0.96
N THR A 8 6.56 21.60 -0.14
CA THR A 8 7.02 21.79 1.23
C THR A 8 5.85 21.98 2.19
N ALA A 9 4.63 22.16 1.68
CA ALA A 9 3.42 22.28 2.48
C ALA A 9 3.19 21.02 3.33
N THR A 10 2.88 21.20 4.61
CA THR A 10 2.68 20.08 5.54
C THR A 10 1.52 19.19 5.11
N LEU A 11 1.77 17.90 4.95
CA LEU A 11 0.75 16.86 4.81
C LEU A 11 0.78 15.96 6.04
N GLU A 12 -0.40 15.44 6.37
CA GLU A 12 -0.57 14.35 7.30
C GLU A 12 -0.72 13.05 6.52
N LEU A 13 0.09 12.05 6.86
CA LEU A 13 0.11 10.74 6.24
C LEU A 13 0.02 9.66 7.32
N PHE A 14 -0.56 8.51 6.98
CA PHE A 14 -0.90 7.48 7.95
C PHE A 14 -0.24 6.14 7.61
N CYS A 15 0.21 5.39 8.62
CA CYS A 15 0.69 4.03 8.42
C CYS A 15 0.39 3.14 9.63
N TRP A 16 0.29 1.83 9.39
CA TRP A 16 0.19 0.82 10.44
C TRP A 16 1.59 0.36 10.85
N LEU A 17 1.95 0.54 12.12
CA LEU A 17 3.27 0.24 12.68
C LEU A 17 3.19 -0.83 13.77
N ASP A 18 4.22 -1.65 13.89
CA ASP A 18 4.30 -2.60 15.00
C ASP A 18 4.46 -1.85 16.35
N PRO A 19 3.97 -2.40 17.47
CA PRO A 19 4.08 -1.75 18.77
C PRO A 19 5.54 -1.45 19.13
N GLY A 20 5.83 -0.19 19.49
CA GLY A 20 7.18 0.24 19.85
C GLY A 20 8.12 0.48 18.67
N THR A 21 7.66 0.34 17.43
CA THR A 21 8.43 0.76 16.25
C THR A 21 8.26 2.24 16.01
N GLU A 22 9.38 2.92 15.73
CA GLU A 22 9.35 4.28 15.20
C GLU A 22 8.89 4.23 13.72
N LEU A 23 8.57 5.39 13.16
CA LEU A 23 8.31 5.47 11.71
C LEU A 23 9.46 4.83 10.96
N PRO A 24 9.18 4.01 9.93
CA PRO A 24 10.22 3.31 9.21
C PRO A 24 11.20 4.34 8.64
N GLY A 25 12.35 4.48 9.30
CA GLY A 25 13.56 4.95 8.68
C GLY A 25 13.85 3.99 7.55
N TRP A 26 14.02 4.54 6.35
CA TRP A 26 14.30 3.84 5.10
C TRP A 26 14.94 2.45 5.26
N ASP A 27 14.14 1.39 5.14
CA ASP A 27 14.63 0.03 4.90
C ASP A 27 13.55 -0.81 4.20
N ILE A 28 13.86 -1.22 2.96
CA ILE A 28 13.03 -2.07 2.09
C ILE A 28 12.70 -3.42 2.76
N LEU A 29 13.56 -3.88 3.68
CA LEU A 29 13.41 -5.17 4.35
C LEU A 29 12.59 -5.09 5.64
N ASN A 30 12.45 -3.91 6.25
CA ASN A 30 11.80 -3.74 7.55
C ASN A 30 10.57 -2.81 7.53
N GLY A 31 10.42 -1.94 6.51
CA GLY A 31 9.45 -0.83 6.53
C GLY A 31 8.29 -0.90 5.55
N SER A 32 8.24 -1.89 4.65
CA SER A 32 7.09 -2.06 3.75
C SER A 32 6.05 -2.98 4.39
N PRO A 33 4.77 -2.59 4.51
CA PRO A 33 3.70 -3.50 4.91
C PRO A 33 3.55 -4.71 3.96
N PHE A 34 4.26 -4.71 2.82
CA PHE A 34 4.34 -5.79 1.85
C PHE A 34 5.66 -6.59 1.91
N GLY A 35 6.73 -6.06 2.53
CA GLY A 35 8.04 -6.73 2.67
C GLY A 35 8.02 -7.89 3.67
N ALA A 36 7.11 -7.84 4.66
CA ALA A 36 6.90 -8.93 5.62
C ALA A 36 6.38 -10.24 4.97
N SER A 37 5.91 -10.20 3.72
CA SER A 37 5.44 -11.40 3.00
C SER A 37 6.56 -12.39 2.65
N LEU A 38 7.83 -12.05 2.88
CA LEU A 38 8.97 -12.94 2.61
C LEU A 38 9.53 -13.63 3.86
N ALA A 39 9.14 -13.21 5.06
CA ALA A 39 9.54 -13.84 6.30
C ALA A 39 8.30 -14.44 6.98
N ALA A 40 8.23 -15.77 7.06
CA ALA A 40 7.22 -16.43 7.87
C ALA A 40 7.25 -15.83 9.29
N PRO A 41 6.09 -15.56 9.93
CA PRO A 41 6.03 -14.83 11.22
C PRO A 41 6.82 -15.48 12.36
N GLN A 42 7.32 -16.72 12.20
CA GLN A 42 7.94 -17.51 13.27
C GLN A 42 9.14 -18.36 12.82
N GLY A 43 9.83 -18.02 11.72
CA GLY A 43 11.06 -18.74 11.32
C GLY A 43 10.83 -20.21 10.90
N GLY A 44 9.59 -20.59 10.58
CA GLY A 44 9.25 -21.86 9.95
C GLY A 44 9.46 -21.85 8.44
N ALA A 45 9.52 -23.03 7.83
CA ALA A 45 9.53 -23.14 6.37
C ALA A 45 8.22 -22.54 5.81
N PRO A 46 8.28 -21.69 4.76
CA PRO A 46 7.10 -21.06 4.19
C PRO A 46 6.14 -22.13 3.67
N GLU A 47 4.85 -21.99 3.99
CA GLU A 47 3.82 -22.89 3.46
C GLU A 47 3.63 -22.64 1.95
N ALA A 48 3.06 -23.60 1.23
CA ALA A 48 2.83 -23.47 -0.21
C ALA A 48 1.94 -22.25 -0.56
N GLY A 49 1.02 -21.89 0.33
CA GLY A 49 0.21 -20.67 0.20
C GLY A 49 1.04 -19.39 0.32
N ASP A 50 2.02 -19.35 1.21
CA ASP A 50 2.90 -18.20 1.42
C ASP A 50 3.80 -17.96 0.19
N GLN A 51 4.28 -19.04 -0.43
CA GLN A 51 5.09 -18.97 -1.64
C GLN A 51 4.31 -18.42 -2.84
N LEU A 52 3.05 -18.86 -3.02
CA LEU A 52 2.21 -18.36 -4.10
C LEU A 52 1.90 -16.86 -3.93
N MET A 53 1.57 -16.43 -2.72
CA MET A 53 1.33 -15.02 -2.41
C MET A 53 2.59 -14.16 -2.64
N SER A 54 3.76 -14.68 -2.28
CA SER A 54 5.04 -14.03 -2.55
C SER A 54 5.28 -13.83 -4.05
N VAL A 55 5.03 -14.85 -4.88
CA VAL A 55 5.19 -14.77 -6.34
C VAL A 55 4.21 -13.78 -6.96
N GLN A 56 2.94 -13.80 -6.54
CA GLN A 56 1.93 -12.84 -7.03
C GLN A 56 2.29 -11.39 -6.67
N ASN A 57 2.76 -11.16 -5.44
CA ASN A 57 3.23 -9.85 -5.00
C ASN A 57 4.44 -9.39 -5.82
N TYR A 58 5.42 -10.27 -6.01
CA TYR A 58 6.59 -9.97 -6.84
C TYR A 58 6.19 -9.60 -8.27
N PHE A 59 5.28 -10.37 -8.87
CA PHE A 59 4.80 -10.14 -10.23
C PHE A 59 4.09 -8.79 -10.36
N ALA A 60 3.19 -8.46 -9.43
CA ALA A 60 2.47 -7.19 -9.41
C ALA A 60 3.44 -6.00 -9.30
N GLU A 61 4.36 -6.04 -8.34
CA GLU A 61 5.34 -4.96 -8.12
C GLU A 61 6.31 -4.81 -9.30
N TYR A 62 6.79 -5.93 -9.85
CA TYR A 62 7.67 -5.92 -11.01
C TYR A 62 6.99 -5.28 -12.22
N HIS A 63 5.74 -5.67 -12.50
CA HIS A 63 5.02 -5.16 -13.66
C HIS A 63 4.71 -3.66 -13.51
N LEU A 64 4.25 -3.23 -12.32
CA LEU A 64 4.04 -1.81 -12.03
C LEU A 64 5.32 -1.00 -12.17
N GLU A 65 6.45 -1.46 -11.64
CA GLU A 65 7.74 -0.75 -11.75
C GLU A 65 8.25 -0.70 -13.20
N TYR A 66 8.13 -1.80 -13.94
CA TYR A 66 8.50 -1.84 -15.35
C TYR A 66 7.72 -0.81 -16.17
N PHE A 67 6.41 -0.70 -15.93
CA PHE A 67 5.57 0.28 -16.62
C PHE A 67 5.90 1.72 -16.21
N ARG A 68 6.13 1.93 -14.91
CA ARG A 68 6.52 3.23 -14.34
C ARG A 68 7.77 3.77 -15.01
N GLN A 69 8.84 2.97 -15.09
CA GLN A 69 10.13 3.41 -15.66
C GLN A 69 9.99 3.91 -17.11
N ARG A 70 9.05 3.35 -17.87
CA ARG A 70 8.89 3.65 -19.30
C ARG A 70 7.94 4.82 -19.56
N ARG A 71 6.86 4.95 -18.78
CA ARG A 71 5.77 5.88 -19.07
C ARG A 71 5.51 6.91 -17.97
N TYR A 72 5.89 6.59 -16.74
CA TYR A 72 5.58 7.38 -15.56
C TYR A 72 6.80 7.59 -14.64
N SER A 73 7.97 7.79 -15.25
CA SER A 73 9.26 7.85 -14.55
C SER A 73 9.40 9.02 -13.57
N HIS A 74 8.50 10.00 -13.66
CA HIS A 74 8.40 11.16 -12.78
C HIS A 74 7.76 10.84 -11.42
N PHE A 75 6.99 9.75 -11.29
CA PHE A 75 6.48 9.30 -10.00
C PHE A 75 7.56 8.56 -9.20
N PRO A 76 7.52 8.65 -7.86
CA PRO A 76 8.27 7.78 -6.97
C PRO A 76 8.07 6.29 -7.31
N SER A 77 9.14 5.51 -7.19
CA SER A 77 9.05 4.06 -7.29
C SER A 77 8.42 3.50 -6.02
N ARG A 78 7.42 2.62 -6.15
CA ARG A 78 6.87 1.86 -5.01
C ARG A 78 7.91 1.04 -4.27
N LEU A 79 8.95 0.57 -4.98
CA LEU A 79 10.04 -0.22 -4.41
C LEU A 79 10.96 0.60 -3.50
N HIS A 80 10.91 1.93 -3.61
CA HIS A 80 11.81 2.83 -2.91
C HIS A 80 11.05 3.86 -2.05
N ALA A 81 9.82 4.22 -2.38
CA ALA A 81 9.05 5.20 -1.62
C ALA A 81 8.57 4.63 -0.28
N LEU A 82 8.38 5.51 0.70
CA LEU A 82 7.63 5.19 1.91
C LEU A 82 6.15 5.04 1.52
N LEU A 83 5.59 3.86 1.75
CA LEU A 83 4.18 3.57 1.51
C LEU A 83 3.37 4.04 2.72
N GLN A 84 2.56 5.07 2.50
CA GLN A 84 1.66 5.64 3.50
C GLN A 84 0.22 5.60 2.97
N PHE A 85 -0.75 5.93 3.81
CA PHE A 85 -2.12 6.20 3.42
C PHE A 85 -2.35 7.71 3.39
N ALA A 86 -3.09 8.18 2.38
CA ALA A 86 -3.37 9.59 2.21
C ALA A 86 -4.24 10.15 3.35
N THR A 87 -5.15 9.33 3.89
CA THR A 87 -6.01 9.72 5.01
C THR A 87 -6.16 8.61 6.04
N ARG A 88 -6.64 8.99 7.23
CA ARG A 88 -7.09 8.04 8.25
C ARG A 88 -8.18 7.09 7.72
N THR A 89 -9.08 7.59 6.88
CA THR A 89 -10.14 6.80 6.27
C THR A 89 -9.56 5.70 5.39
N ASP A 90 -8.58 6.02 4.53
CA ASP A 90 -7.90 5.04 3.68
C ASP A 90 -7.22 3.94 4.51
N ALA A 91 -6.51 4.33 5.58
CA ALA A 91 -5.85 3.37 6.47
C ALA A 91 -6.84 2.44 7.17
N MET A 92 -8.01 2.95 7.57
CA MET A 92 -9.07 2.17 8.21
C MET A 92 -9.80 1.27 7.22
N THR A 93 -10.04 1.73 6.00
CA THR A 93 -10.58 0.91 4.90
C THR A 93 -9.62 -0.23 4.58
N PHE A 94 -8.32 0.05 4.49
CA PHE A 94 -7.29 -0.99 4.32
C PHE A 94 -7.33 -2.03 5.43
N ARG A 95 -7.44 -1.60 6.70
CA ARG A 95 -7.59 -2.50 7.84
C ARG A 95 -8.81 -3.40 7.74
N HIS A 96 -9.94 -2.86 7.27
CA HIS A 96 -11.16 -3.64 7.08
C HIS A 96 -10.99 -4.71 6.00
N LYS A 97 -10.38 -4.35 4.86
CA LYS A 97 -10.11 -5.27 3.74
C LYS A 97 -9.05 -6.32 4.08
N HIS A 98 -8.03 -5.93 4.83
CA HIS A 98 -6.81 -6.73 5.09
C HIS A 98 -6.50 -6.87 6.59
N PRO A 99 -7.41 -7.41 7.42
CA PRO A 99 -7.25 -7.41 8.87
C PRO A 99 -6.00 -8.14 9.36
N SER A 100 -5.58 -9.20 8.65
CA SER A 100 -4.37 -9.95 8.97
C SER A 100 -3.07 -9.16 8.76
N ARG A 101 -3.04 -8.21 7.82
CA ARG A 101 -1.83 -7.41 7.49
C ARG A 101 -1.53 -6.32 8.53
N VAL A 102 -2.55 -5.95 9.30
CA VAL A 102 -2.49 -4.88 10.31
C VAL A 102 -2.76 -5.39 11.72
N PHE A 103 -2.92 -6.70 11.88
CA PHE A 103 -3.17 -7.31 13.18
C PHE A 103 -2.01 -7.00 14.13
N GLY A 104 -2.33 -6.52 15.33
CA GLY A 104 -1.34 -6.13 16.34
C GLY A 104 -0.62 -4.80 16.08
N LYS A 105 -0.88 -4.11 14.96
CA LYS A 105 -0.28 -2.82 14.62
C LYS A 105 -1.07 -1.64 15.16
N ASN A 106 -0.38 -0.54 15.42
CA ASN A 106 -0.96 0.75 15.78
C ASN A 106 -1.03 1.66 14.55
N LEU A 107 -2.12 2.40 14.41
CA LEU A 107 -2.20 3.45 13.42
C LEU A 107 -1.37 4.65 13.91
N SER A 108 -0.44 5.11 13.08
CA SER A 108 0.37 6.29 13.34
C SER A 108 0.07 7.38 12.32
N CYS A 109 0.04 8.62 12.79
CA CYS A 109 -0.03 9.83 11.96
C CYS A 109 1.35 10.46 11.90
N SER A 110 1.76 10.90 10.72
CA SER A 110 3.05 11.55 10.49
C SER A 110 2.87 12.81 9.69
N ARG A 111 3.68 13.82 9.98
CA ARG A 111 3.72 15.07 9.21
C ARG A 111 4.96 15.14 8.34
N THR A 112 4.80 15.67 7.13
CA THR A 112 5.91 15.92 6.23
C THR A 112 6.79 17.06 6.75
N LYS A 113 8.11 16.93 6.62
CA LYS A 113 9.07 17.97 6.97
C LYS A 113 9.97 18.31 5.79
N GLY A 114 10.00 19.59 5.41
CA GLY A 114 10.83 20.06 4.31
C GLY A 114 10.28 19.67 2.94
N ALA A 115 11.14 19.70 1.93
CA ALA A 115 10.74 19.35 0.57
C ALA A 115 10.51 17.85 0.41
N TYR A 116 9.44 17.50 -0.30
CA TYR A 116 9.10 16.11 -0.60
C TYR A 116 8.54 15.95 -2.01
N ILE A 117 8.49 14.68 -2.43
CA ILE A 117 7.72 14.19 -3.57
C ILE A 117 6.71 13.18 -3.03
N CYS A 118 5.45 13.33 -3.40
CA CYS A 118 4.40 12.38 -3.01
C CYS A 118 3.50 12.10 -4.20
N SER A 119 3.16 10.84 -4.44
CA SER A 119 2.16 10.47 -5.43
C SER A 119 1.07 9.58 -4.86
N PHE A 120 -0.17 9.78 -5.32
CA PHE A 120 -1.35 9.12 -4.79
C PHE A 120 -1.91 8.11 -5.78
N HIS A 121 -2.19 6.90 -5.29
CA HIS A 121 -2.66 5.79 -6.11
C HIS A 121 -3.67 4.94 -5.34
N ASP A 122 -4.55 4.23 -6.04
CA ASP A 122 -5.48 3.30 -5.42
C ASP A 122 -4.81 1.92 -5.20
N ALA A 123 -4.53 1.59 -3.95
CA ALA A 123 -3.95 0.31 -3.56
C ALA A 123 -4.86 -0.89 -3.88
N SER A 124 -6.15 -0.66 -4.14
CA SER A 124 -7.10 -1.72 -4.52
C SER A 124 -6.77 -2.35 -5.87
N TRP A 125 -6.01 -1.69 -6.75
CA TRP A 125 -5.48 -2.34 -7.95
C TRP A 125 -4.61 -3.54 -7.64
N LEU A 126 -3.85 -3.51 -6.54
CA LEU A 126 -3.04 -4.65 -6.10
C LEU A 126 -3.92 -5.79 -5.59
N ASP A 127 -5.07 -5.48 -5.01
CA ASP A 127 -6.04 -6.50 -4.58
C ASP A 127 -6.65 -7.19 -5.80
N TYR A 128 -6.99 -6.41 -6.83
CA TYR A 128 -7.45 -6.94 -8.10
C TYR A 128 -6.40 -7.86 -8.76
N LEU A 129 -5.14 -7.41 -8.84
CA LEU A 129 -4.03 -8.21 -9.39
C LEU A 129 -3.79 -9.53 -8.65
N ARG A 130 -4.19 -9.62 -7.37
CA ARG A 130 -4.06 -10.82 -6.53
C ARG A 130 -5.26 -11.76 -6.61
N LEU A 131 -6.36 -11.37 -7.26
CA LEU A 131 -7.50 -12.26 -7.42
C LEU A 131 -7.09 -13.53 -8.18
N PRO A 132 -7.71 -14.68 -7.90
CA PRO A 132 -7.39 -15.95 -8.54
C PRO A 132 -7.98 -16.02 -9.96
N HIS A 133 -7.49 -15.14 -10.85
CA HIS A 133 -7.81 -15.10 -12.27
C HIS A 133 -6.53 -15.08 -13.11
N SER A 134 -6.65 -15.51 -14.36
CA SER A 134 -5.60 -15.31 -15.36
C SER A 134 -5.81 -13.95 -16.04
N LEU A 135 -4.83 -13.06 -15.93
CA LEU A 135 -4.82 -11.79 -16.64
C LEU A 135 -3.98 -11.90 -17.91
N SER A 136 -4.49 -11.31 -19.00
CA SER A 136 -3.70 -11.11 -20.21
C SER A 136 -2.64 -10.03 -19.98
N LEU A 137 -1.55 -10.03 -20.76
CA LEU A 137 -0.54 -8.97 -20.70
C LEU A 137 -1.14 -7.58 -21.00
N SER A 138 -2.10 -7.48 -21.93
CA SER A 138 -2.79 -6.23 -22.22
C SER A 138 -3.62 -5.73 -21.04
N THR A 139 -4.27 -6.63 -20.30
CA THR A 139 -5.02 -6.26 -19.10
C THR A 139 -4.08 -5.79 -17.98
N LEU A 140 -2.90 -6.41 -17.86
CA LEU A 140 -1.89 -5.97 -16.90
C LEU A 140 -1.36 -4.57 -17.24
N ASP A 141 -1.10 -4.30 -18.52
CA ASP A 141 -0.68 -2.98 -19.00
C ASP A 141 -1.76 -1.91 -18.72
N GLU A 142 -3.05 -2.25 -18.92
CA GLU A 142 -4.18 -1.37 -18.60
C GLU A 142 -4.26 -1.08 -17.09
N VAL A 143 -4.17 -2.13 -16.25
CA VAL A 143 -4.16 -1.97 -14.78
C VAL A 143 -2.99 -1.10 -14.34
N ALA A 144 -1.80 -1.28 -14.92
CA ALA A 144 -0.64 -0.45 -14.61
C ALA A 144 -0.86 1.01 -15.04
N ASP A 145 -1.46 1.25 -16.21
CA ASP A 145 -1.82 2.59 -16.66
C ASP A 145 -2.83 3.26 -15.74
N TYR A 146 -3.87 2.53 -15.29
CA TYR A 146 -4.86 3.03 -14.33
C TYR A 146 -4.24 3.36 -12.97
N TYR A 147 -3.42 2.45 -12.44
CA TYR A 147 -2.71 2.68 -11.19
C TYR A 147 -1.86 3.95 -11.25
N TRP A 148 -1.00 4.09 -12.25
CA TRP A 148 -0.08 5.21 -12.34
C TRP A 148 -0.79 6.53 -12.68
N SER A 149 -1.82 6.51 -13.53
CA SER A 149 -2.63 7.70 -13.84
C SER A 149 -3.54 8.17 -12.69
N GLY A 150 -3.61 7.41 -11.60
CA GLY A 150 -4.37 7.77 -10.40
C GLY A 150 -5.86 7.46 -10.50
N LYS A 151 -6.30 6.67 -11.49
CA LYS A 151 -7.69 6.21 -11.59
C LYS A 151 -7.99 5.19 -10.51
N THR A 152 -9.17 5.27 -9.91
CA THR A 152 -9.59 4.29 -8.89
C THR A 152 -10.24 3.06 -9.52
N VAL A 153 -10.26 1.95 -8.79
CA VAL A 153 -10.97 0.73 -9.23
C VAL A 153 -12.48 0.96 -9.37
N GLU A 154 -13.02 1.86 -8.56
CA GLU A 154 -14.42 2.28 -8.60
C GLU A 154 -14.73 3.06 -9.89
N GLU A 155 -13.85 3.99 -10.29
CA GLU A 155 -14.00 4.78 -11.53
C GLU A 155 -13.97 3.91 -12.79
N VAL A 156 -13.13 2.87 -12.81
CA VAL A 156 -12.98 2.00 -13.99
C VAL A 156 -14.12 0.98 -14.09
N GLY A 157 -14.61 0.46 -12.97
CA GLY A 157 -15.70 -0.52 -12.94
C GLY A 157 -15.26 -1.89 -13.45
N LEU A 158 -14.61 -2.67 -12.59
CA LEU A 158 -14.07 -3.99 -12.93
C LEU A 158 -15.09 -5.10 -12.75
N THR A 159 -14.80 -6.24 -13.37
CA THR A 159 -15.52 -7.50 -13.15
C THR A 159 -14.58 -8.61 -12.72
N PHE A 160 -15.07 -9.50 -11.87
CA PHE A 160 -14.42 -10.74 -11.48
C PHE A 160 -15.45 -11.86 -11.47
N MET A 161 -15.17 -12.97 -12.17
CA MET A 161 -16.11 -14.10 -12.35
C MET A 161 -17.50 -13.65 -12.85
N ASP A 162 -17.52 -12.79 -13.88
CA ASP A 162 -18.73 -12.21 -14.50
C ASP A 162 -19.62 -11.40 -13.54
N GLN A 163 -19.12 -11.06 -12.35
CA GLN A 163 -19.78 -10.18 -11.40
C GLN A 163 -19.05 -8.85 -11.29
N PRO A 164 -19.77 -7.72 -11.10
CA PRO A 164 -19.14 -6.45 -10.77
C PRO A 164 -18.26 -6.58 -9.53
N TRP A 165 -16.99 -6.22 -9.64
CA TRP A 165 -16.06 -6.18 -8.52
C TRP A 165 -16.07 -4.77 -7.94
N ARG A 166 -16.68 -4.61 -6.75
CA ARG A 166 -16.96 -3.33 -6.11
C ARG A 166 -16.25 -3.25 -4.77
N GLU A 167 -14.95 -2.99 -4.82
CA GLU A 167 -14.18 -2.68 -3.63
C GLU A 167 -14.07 -1.17 -3.44
N PRO A 168 -14.17 -0.67 -2.19
CA PRO A 168 -13.88 0.75 -1.93
C PRO A 168 -12.41 1.04 -2.24
N PRO A 169 -12.11 2.19 -2.87
CA PRO A 169 -10.74 2.58 -3.12
C PRO A 169 -9.99 2.81 -1.80
N VAL A 170 -8.68 2.58 -1.84
CA VAL A 170 -7.78 2.84 -0.71
C VAL A 170 -6.63 3.67 -1.25
N ILE A 171 -6.61 4.95 -0.94
CA ILE A 171 -5.58 5.84 -1.47
C ILE A 171 -4.30 5.71 -0.66
N GLU A 172 -3.29 5.12 -1.29
CA GLU A 172 -1.92 5.10 -0.79
C GLU A 172 -1.12 6.28 -1.33
N ALA A 173 -0.15 6.72 -0.54
CA ALA A 173 0.79 7.77 -0.84
C ALA A 173 2.20 7.16 -0.96
N LEU A 174 2.81 7.26 -2.15
CA LEU A 174 4.21 6.94 -2.37
C LEU A 174 5.04 8.17 -2.03
N TYR A 175 5.63 8.18 -0.85
CA TYR A 175 6.29 9.36 -0.29
C TYR A 175 7.81 9.27 -0.34
N GLN A 176 8.46 10.36 -0.78
CA GLN A 176 9.90 10.57 -0.70
C GLN A 176 10.18 11.92 -0.03
N GLY A 177 10.74 11.87 1.17
CA GLY A 177 11.03 13.05 1.99
C GLY A 177 11.24 12.64 3.44
N VAL A 178 11.20 13.63 4.34
CA VAL A 178 11.28 13.39 5.79
C VAL A 178 9.88 13.36 6.38
N LEU A 179 9.58 12.38 7.23
CA LEU A 179 8.38 12.34 8.06
C LEU A 179 8.75 12.52 9.53
N GLU A 180 7.95 13.30 10.24
CA GLU A 180 8.01 13.42 11.69
C GLU A 180 6.75 12.79 12.29
N PRO A 181 6.87 11.89 13.28
CA PRO A 181 5.73 11.29 13.92
C PRO A 181 4.95 12.35 14.70
N GLU A 182 3.63 12.37 14.53
CA GLU A 182 2.76 13.13 15.41
C GLU A 182 2.42 12.27 16.62
N TRP A 183 2.92 12.66 17.79
CA TRP A 183 2.71 11.92 19.04
C TRP A 183 1.25 12.08 19.48
N GLY A 184 0.40 11.15 19.04
CA GLY A 184 -1.00 11.02 19.44
C GLY A 184 -1.40 9.54 19.46
N HIS A 185 -1.12 8.84 20.55
CA HIS A 185 -1.52 7.44 20.72
C HIS A 185 -3.05 7.32 20.85
N GLU A 186 -3.75 6.92 19.78
CA GLU A 186 -5.02 6.20 19.93
C GLU A 186 -4.73 4.69 19.91
N GLN A 187 -4.60 4.10 21.10
CA GLN A 187 -4.62 2.65 21.26
C GLN A 187 -5.97 2.13 20.74
N SER A 188 -5.95 1.16 19.82
CA SER A 188 -7.18 0.41 19.53
C SER A 188 -7.61 -0.29 20.82
N GLY A 189 -8.77 0.11 21.37
CA GLY A 189 -9.27 -0.44 22.62
C GLY A 189 -9.35 -1.97 22.59
N TRP A 190 -9.03 -2.59 23.73
CA TRP A 190 -9.18 -4.02 23.93
C TRP A 190 -10.66 -4.44 23.82
N LEU A 191 -10.94 -5.56 23.15
CA LEU A 191 -12.25 -6.19 23.27
C LEU A 191 -12.42 -6.75 24.69
N PRO A 192 -13.56 -6.53 25.37
CA PRO A 192 -13.82 -7.16 26.65
C PRO A 192 -13.89 -8.68 26.46
N GLY A 193 -13.06 -9.44 27.18
CA GLY A 193 -13.22 -10.90 27.30
C GLY A 193 -11.99 -11.77 27.07
N PHE A 194 -10.83 -11.22 26.71
CA PHE A 194 -9.58 -11.98 26.62
C PHE A 194 -8.60 -11.50 27.69
N ARG A 195 -8.37 -12.34 28.70
CA ARG A 195 -7.27 -12.25 29.67
C ARG A 195 -6.32 -13.43 29.44
#